data_AF-A0A8J7AV45-F1
#
_entry.id   AF-A0A8J7AV45-F1
#
_cell.length_a   1.000
_cell.length_b   1.000
_cell.length_c   1.000
_cell.angle_alpha   90.00
_cell.angle_beta   90.00
_cell.angle_gamma   90.00
#
_symmetry.space_group_name_H-M   'P 1'
#
loop_
_entity.id
_entity.type
_entity.pdbx_description
1 polymer ?
#
loop_
_entity_poly.entity_id
_entity_poly.type
_entity_poly.pdbx_seq_one_letter_code
_entity_poly.pdbx_strand_id
1 'polypeptide(L)'
;MVQHLAKSPLAWSIGGVGAIAAVVIGLSYLGQSNLPEPELTLNNFAVSPWQQGTDLGWQAAVAAQSAKTQADWQQVSDLWGQAIAALESVPTDDPNYAQAQAKAEEYRDNRVIAADRLAQASATPRSPAVSNLQDALASVEPAFTFAPGPGVSVLGRSVDGLAAVELAGDRATLVLPRGEQGNSLTMAQVVYANQFVALAAPNVAAQAWLLDGLRAAQNSQPLPIPAGTPITFSIEPETISITVVTDP
;
A
#
# COMPACT_ATOMS: atom_id res chain seq x y z
N MET A 1 -19.00 49.02 12.34
CA MET A 1 -19.04 49.04 10.86
C MET A 1 -18.10 47.96 10.35
N VAL A 2 -18.61 47.09 9.46
CA VAL A 2 -17.95 46.17 8.50
C VAL A 2 -16.85 45.22 9.03
N GLN A 3 -17.14 43.94 9.28
CA GLN A 3 -17.35 42.79 8.37
C GLN A 3 -16.05 42.06 7.97
N HIS A 4 -15.99 40.79 8.38
CA HIS A 4 -15.10 39.73 7.91
C HIS A 4 -15.26 39.49 6.40
N LEU A 5 -14.20 39.07 5.70
CA LEU A 5 -14.33 38.17 4.54
C LEU A 5 -13.03 37.38 4.31
N ALA A 6 -13.19 36.06 4.44
CA ALA A 6 -12.26 35.02 4.04
C ALA A 6 -11.90 35.15 2.55
N LYS A 7 -10.63 34.92 2.22
CA LYS A 7 -10.26 34.50 0.86
C LYS A 7 -10.15 32.98 0.88
N SER A 8 -11.26 32.37 0.50
CA SER A 8 -11.45 30.96 0.23
C SER A 8 -10.40 30.40 -0.74
N PRO A 9 -9.81 29.22 -0.48
CA PRO A 9 -9.11 28.45 -1.50
C PRO A 9 -10.14 27.93 -2.51
N LEU A 10 -9.94 28.27 -3.78
CA LEU A 10 -10.79 27.81 -4.87
C LEU A 10 -10.62 26.30 -5.05
N ALA A 11 -11.74 25.62 -4.82
CA ALA A 11 -11.97 24.25 -5.20
C ALA A 11 -11.80 24.05 -6.71
N TRP A 12 -10.98 23.09 -7.10
CA TRP A 12 -11.28 22.25 -8.26
C TRP A 12 -11.52 20.83 -7.74
N SER A 13 -12.79 20.59 -7.42
CA SER A 13 -13.34 19.26 -7.29
C SER A 13 -13.95 18.90 -8.64
N ILE A 14 -13.52 17.76 -9.20
CA ILE A 14 -14.36 16.62 -9.63
C ILE A 14 -13.55 15.83 -10.65
N GLY A 15 -13.49 14.51 -10.42
CA GLY A 15 -12.54 13.60 -11.04
C GLY A 15 -12.71 13.34 -12.54
N GLY A 16 -11.71 12.61 -13.05
CA GLY A 16 -11.56 12.29 -14.46
C GLY A 16 -10.51 13.17 -15.10
N VAL A 17 -9.27 12.65 -15.16
CA VAL A 17 -8.24 12.95 -16.17
C VAL A 17 -8.04 14.43 -16.57
N GLY A 18 -6.94 15.06 -16.15
CA GLY A 18 -6.44 16.23 -16.87
C GLY A 18 -5.45 17.12 -16.12
N ALA A 19 -4.33 17.38 -16.80
CA ALA A 19 -3.32 18.42 -16.54
C ALA A 19 -2.12 18.05 -15.64
N ILE A 20 -1.34 17.05 -16.04
CA ILE A 20 0.11 17.24 -16.05
C ILE A 20 0.43 17.72 -17.48
N ALA A 21 1.02 18.90 -17.60
CA ALA A 21 1.14 19.67 -18.82
C ALA A 21 1.77 18.87 -19.98
N ALA A 22 0.98 18.59 -21.02
CA ALA A 22 1.52 18.44 -22.36
C ALA A 22 1.95 19.83 -22.85
N VAL A 23 3.17 20.25 -22.53
CA VAL A 23 3.81 21.30 -23.32
C VAL A 23 4.21 20.65 -24.65
N VAL A 24 3.37 20.86 -25.65
CA VAL A 24 3.78 20.73 -27.06
C VAL A 24 4.80 21.84 -27.32
N ILE A 25 6.10 21.55 -27.13
CA ILE A 25 7.14 22.32 -27.82
C ILE A 25 7.28 21.69 -29.19
N GLY A 26 6.94 22.49 -30.19
CA GLY A 26 6.95 22.11 -31.59
C GLY A 26 8.34 21.77 -32.11
N LEU A 27 8.32 20.88 -33.11
CA LEU A 27 9.31 20.72 -34.16
C LEU A 27 10.10 22.01 -34.44
N SER A 28 11.37 22.06 -34.02
CA SER A 28 12.34 22.99 -34.58
C SER A 28 13.78 22.54 -34.35
N TYR A 29 14.22 21.52 -35.08
CA TYR A 29 15.62 21.42 -35.52
C TYR A 29 15.67 20.81 -36.93
N LEU A 30 15.26 21.61 -37.92
CA LEU A 30 15.77 21.48 -39.28
C LEU A 30 16.83 22.56 -39.49
N GLY A 31 18.06 22.10 -39.72
CA GLY A 31 19.09 22.81 -40.46
C GLY A 31 19.90 23.86 -39.70
N GLN A 32 21.14 23.52 -39.34
CA GLN A 32 22.28 24.37 -39.68
C GLN A 32 23.55 23.52 -39.76
N SER A 33 23.99 23.26 -40.99
CA SER A 33 25.27 22.67 -41.33
C SER A 33 26.41 23.68 -41.09
N ASN A 34 27.22 23.45 -40.06
CA ASN A 34 28.65 23.74 -40.07
C ASN A 34 29.36 23.02 -38.91
N LEU A 35 30.21 22.04 -39.25
CA LEU A 35 31.05 21.26 -38.33
C LEU A 35 32.23 22.09 -37.81
N PRO A 36 32.70 21.78 -36.59
CA PRO A 36 34.00 21.11 -36.51
C PRO A 36 33.87 19.74 -35.84
N GLU A 37 34.52 18.73 -36.43
CA GLU A 37 34.68 17.40 -35.83
C GLU A 37 35.47 17.46 -34.52
N PRO A 38 35.03 16.73 -33.48
CA PRO A 38 35.95 16.06 -32.58
C PRO A 38 35.69 14.55 -32.62
N GLU A 39 36.73 13.85 -33.08
CA GLU A 39 37.18 12.51 -32.69
C GLU A 39 36.11 11.44 -32.36
N LEU A 40 36.13 10.37 -33.17
CA LEU A 40 35.44 9.11 -32.93
C LEU A 40 35.93 8.44 -31.62
N THR A 41 35.42 8.86 -30.46
CA THR A 41 35.54 8.07 -29.24
C THR A 41 34.51 6.95 -29.28
N LEU A 42 35.05 5.76 -29.47
CA LEU A 42 34.43 4.44 -29.47
C LEU A 42 33.64 4.17 -28.17
N ASN A 43 32.47 4.79 -27.90
CA ASN A 43 31.76 4.52 -26.63
C ASN A 43 30.27 4.89 -26.50
N ASN A 44 29.49 5.13 -27.56
CA ASN A 44 28.15 5.73 -27.37
C ASN A 44 26.97 4.90 -27.89
N PHE A 45 26.71 3.77 -27.22
CA PHE A 45 25.33 3.32 -26.99
C PHE A 45 24.87 3.59 -25.54
N ALA A 46 25.67 4.32 -24.76
CA ALA A 46 25.27 4.75 -23.44
C ALA A 46 24.22 5.85 -23.59
N VAL A 47 22.99 5.55 -23.16
CA VAL A 47 21.93 6.56 -23.02
C VAL A 47 22.48 7.68 -22.14
N SER A 48 22.45 8.92 -22.60
CA SER A 48 22.97 10.05 -21.81
C SER A 48 22.13 10.21 -20.53
N PRO A 49 22.71 10.71 -19.41
CA PRO A 49 21.95 10.91 -18.18
C PRO A 49 20.75 11.86 -18.36
N TRP A 50 20.87 12.83 -19.25
CA TRP A 50 19.76 13.69 -19.67
C TRP A 50 18.62 12.87 -20.28
N GLN A 51 18.91 12.05 -21.29
CA GLN A 51 17.90 11.23 -21.97
C GLN A 51 17.28 10.21 -21.01
N GLN A 52 18.09 9.55 -20.19
CA GLN A 52 17.63 8.61 -19.17
C GLN A 52 16.67 9.29 -18.19
N GLY A 53 17.04 10.47 -17.69
CA GLY A 53 16.22 11.25 -16.77
C GLY A 53 14.87 11.64 -17.36
N THR A 54 14.85 12.13 -18.60
CA THR A 54 13.60 12.50 -19.28
C THR A 54 12.72 11.30 -19.60
N ASP A 55 13.31 10.15 -19.97
CA ASP A 55 12.57 8.93 -20.28
C ASP A 55 11.93 8.33 -19.01
N LEU A 56 12.64 8.34 -17.88
CA LEU A 56 12.12 7.92 -16.59
C LEU A 56 11.01 8.87 -16.09
N GLY A 57 11.20 10.18 -16.27
CA GLY A 57 10.17 11.16 -15.93
C GLY A 57 8.89 10.99 -16.74
N TRP A 58 9.01 10.68 -18.04
CA TRP A 58 7.87 10.35 -18.88
C TRP A 58 7.17 9.07 -18.40
N GLN A 59 7.93 8.00 -18.10
CA GLN A 59 7.36 6.77 -17.55
C GLN A 59 6.63 7.01 -16.22
N ALA A 60 7.19 7.85 -15.34
CA ALA A 60 6.55 8.22 -14.08
C ALA A 60 5.22 8.93 -14.31
N ALA A 61 5.18 9.88 -15.25
CA ALA A 61 3.96 10.60 -15.61
C ALA A 61 2.89 9.70 -16.25
N VAL A 62 3.29 8.71 -17.06
CA VAL A 62 2.37 7.73 -17.64
C VAL A 62 1.84 6.80 -16.55
N ALA A 63 2.71 6.26 -15.69
CA ALA A 63 2.31 5.38 -14.59
C ALA A 63 1.34 6.09 -13.61
N ALA A 64 1.58 7.38 -13.33
CA ALA A 64 0.73 8.19 -12.46
C ALA A 64 -0.71 8.32 -12.98
N GLN A 65 -0.93 8.25 -14.29
CA GLN A 65 -2.28 8.37 -14.87
C GLN A 65 -3.17 7.15 -14.59
N SER A 66 -2.57 5.96 -14.43
CA SER A 66 -3.29 4.73 -14.15
C SER A 66 -3.14 4.23 -12.71
N ALA A 67 -2.34 4.90 -11.89
CA ALA A 67 -2.06 4.49 -10.52
C ALA A 67 -3.31 4.57 -9.62
N LYS A 68 -3.61 3.47 -8.92
CA LYS A 68 -4.76 3.37 -8.00
C LYS A 68 -4.36 2.80 -6.66
N THR A 69 -3.43 1.87 -6.65
CA THR A 69 -3.02 1.13 -5.45
C THR A 69 -1.78 1.76 -4.82
N GLN A 70 -1.51 1.39 -3.57
CA GLN A 70 -0.27 1.78 -2.89
C GLN A 70 0.97 1.33 -3.71
N ALA A 71 0.95 0.12 -4.27
CA ALA A 71 2.04 -0.38 -5.09
C ALA A 71 2.24 0.46 -6.36
N ASP A 72 1.16 0.89 -7.02
CA ASP A 72 1.25 1.76 -8.19
C ASP A 72 1.87 3.12 -7.84
N TRP A 73 1.44 3.74 -6.73
CA TRP A 73 1.98 5.03 -6.30
C TRP A 73 3.42 4.95 -5.81
N GLN A 74 3.82 3.81 -5.23
CA GLN A 74 5.22 3.55 -4.90
C GLN A 74 6.07 3.50 -6.17
N GLN A 75 5.63 2.76 -7.19
CA GLN A 75 6.32 2.71 -8.50
C GLN A 75 6.47 4.10 -9.13
N VAL A 76 5.43 4.94 -9.08
CA VAL A 76 5.48 6.32 -9.59
C VAL A 76 6.53 7.15 -8.82
N SER A 77 6.56 7.07 -7.50
CA SER A 77 7.53 7.78 -6.65
C SER A 77 8.97 7.35 -6.95
N ASP A 78 9.17 6.04 -7.17
CA ASP A 78 10.48 5.47 -7.49
C ASP A 78 10.97 5.91 -8.88
N LEU A 79 10.09 5.94 -9.88
CA LEU A 79 10.42 6.43 -11.23
C LEU A 79 10.81 7.92 -11.21
N TRP A 80 10.08 8.76 -10.46
CA TRP A 80 10.48 10.16 -10.27
C TRP A 80 11.83 10.28 -9.57
N GLY A 81 12.08 9.46 -8.54
CA GLY A 81 13.36 9.44 -7.83
C GLY A 81 14.55 9.08 -8.74
N GLN A 82 14.39 8.06 -9.58
CA GLN A 82 15.40 7.66 -10.56
C GLN A 82 15.61 8.72 -11.65
N ALA A 83 14.53 9.36 -12.11
CA ALA A 83 14.61 10.44 -13.08
C ALA A 83 15.42 11.64 -12.55
N ILE A 84 15.15 12.06 -11.31
CA ILE A 84 15.89 13.14 -10.64
C ILE A 84 17.38 12.79 -10.54
N ALA A 85 17.72 11.59 -10.07
CA ALA A 85 19.11 11.16 -9.93
C ALA A 85 19.86 11.16 -11.27
N ALA A 86 19.22 10.73 -12.36
CA ALA A 86 19.81 10.77 -13.69
C ALA A 86 20.06 12.21 -14.17
N LEU A 87 19.08 13.11 -13.99
CA LEU A 87 19.22 14.53 -14.36
C LEU A 87 20.28 15.26 -13.54
N GLU A 88 20.40 14.96 -12.25
CA GLU A 88 21.43 15.54 -11.37
C GLU A 88 22.84 15.08 -11.75
N SER A 89 22.97 13.91 -12.38
CA SER A 89 24.26 13.37 -12.85
C SER A 89 24.74 13.91 -14.20
N VAL A 90 23.97 14.79 -14.85
CA VAL A 90 24.37 15.45 -16.09
C VAL A 90 25.61 16.32 -15.81
N PRO A 91 26.72 16.16 -16.58
CA PRO A 91 27.93 16.96 -16.40
C PRO A 91 27.68 18.47 -16.60
N THR A 92 28.42 19.31 -15.88
CA THR A 92 28.27 20.78 -15.96
C THR A 92 28.66 21.40 -17.29
N ASP A 93 29.47 20.68 -18.08
CA ASP A 93 29.90 21.02 -19.44
C ASP A 93 28.94 20.46 -20.52
N ASP A 94 27.95 19.65 -20.14
CA ASP A 94 26.91 19.18 -21.06
C ASP A 94 25.98 20.34 -21.44
N PRO A 95 25.63 20.51 -22.72
CA PRO A 95 24.73 21.57 -23.16
C PRO A 95 23.33 21.52 -22.51
N ASN A 96 22.91 20.34 -22.02
CA ASN A 96 21.62 20.16 -21.37
C ASN A 96 21.66 20.41 -19.85
N TYR A 97 22.83 20.70 -19.25
CA TYR A 97 22.98 20.80 -17.80
C TYR A 97 21.94 21.72 -17.14
N ALA A 98 21.79 22.95 -17.65
CA ALA A 98 20.84 23.90 -17.09
C ALA A 98 19.39 23.40 -17.17
N GLN A 99 19.03 22.73 -18.27
CA GLN A 99 17.70 22.16 -18.46
C GLN A 99 17.48 20.93 -17.57
N ALA A 100 18.51 20.11 -17.37
CA ALA A 100 18.49 18.95 -16.50
C ALA A 100 18.22 19.36 -15.05
N GLN A 101 18.93 20.37 -14.54
CA GLN A 101 18.72 20.87 -13.18
C GLN A 101 17.30 21.45 -12.98
N ALA A 102 16.80 22.22 -13.95
CA ALA A 102 15.43 22.74 -13.91
C ALA A 102 14.38 21.62 -13.90
N LYS A 103 14.57 20.56 -14.71
CA LYS A 103 13.67 19.40 -14.71
C LYS A 103 13.76 18.58 -13.41
N ALA A 104 14.94 18.48 -12.80
CA ALA A 104 15.08 17.80 -11.52
C ALA A 104 14.25 18.49 -10.43
N GLU A 105 14.18 19.83 -10.41
CA GLU A 105 13.29 20.58 -9.51
C GLU A 105 11.81 20.28 -9.76
N GLU A 106 11.35 20.35 -11.02
CA GLU A 106 9.97 20.00 -11.40
C GLU A 106 9.60 18.56 -10.96
N TYR A 107 10.54 17.62 -11.13
CA TYR A 107 10.31 16.22 -10.79
C TYR A 107 10.29 15.98 -9.28
N ARG A 108 10.98 16.79 -8.47
CA ARG A 108 10.87 16.73 -7.00
C ARG A 108 9.46 17.07 -6.55
N ASP A 109 8.84 18.10 -7.11
CA ASP A 109 7.45 18.46 -6.81
C ASP A 109 6.49 17.33 -7.19
N ASN A 110 6.67 16.74 -8.38
CA ASN A 110 5.87 15.59 -8.82
C ASN A 110 6.05 14.37 -7.90
N ARG A 111 7.27 14.14 -7.40
CA ARG A 111 7.56 13.07 -6.44
C ARG A 111 6.89 13.30 -5.10
N VAL A 112 6.82 14.55 -4.62
CA VAL A 112 6.07 14.90 -3.40
C VAL A 112 4.59 14.56 -3.57
N ILE A 113 3.99 14.93 -4.71
CA ILE A 113 2.59 14.56 -5.02
C ILE A 113 2.42 13.03 -5.01
N ALA A 114 3.35 12.28 -5.62
CA ALA A 114 3.30 10.83 -5.62
C ALA A 114 3.42 10.24 -4.20
N ALA A 115 4.26 10.82 -3.34
CA ALA A 115 4.38 10.42 -1.94
C ALA A 115 3.11 10.72 -1.12
N ASP A 116 2.47 11.87 -1.35
CA ASP A 116 1.18 12.20 -0.72
C ASP A 116 0.08 11.22 -1.16
N ARG A 117 0.06 10.86 -2.45
CA ARG A 117 -0.88 9.86 -2.99
C ARG A 117 -0.61 8.47 -2.44
N LEU A 118 0.66 8.09 -2.30
CA LEU A 118 1.07 6.86 -1.66
C LEU A 118 0.58 6.82 -0.21
N ALA A 119 0.77 7.90 0.55
CA ALA A 119 0.28 7.99 1.94
C ALA A 119 -1.25 7.92 2.01
N GLN A 120 -1.98 8.55 1.09
CA GLN A 120 -3.44 8.48 1.00
C GLN A 120 -3.93 7.07 0.61
N ALA A 121 -3.29 6.41 -0.34
CA ALA A 121 -3.62 5.04 -0.73
C ALA A 121 -3.33 4.04 0.40
N SER A 122 -2.25 4.28 1.16
CA SER A 122 -1.94 3.55 2.39
C SER A 122 -2.98 3.80 3.47
N ALA A 123 -3.55 5.01 3.53
CA ALA A 123 -4.58 5.44 4.46
C ALA A 123 -6.01 5.12 4.01
N THR A 124 -6.19 4.09 3.15
CA THR A 124 -7.53 3.55 2.86
C THR A 124 -8.29 3.44 4.18
N PRO A 125 -9.44 4.13 4.34
CA PRO A 125 -10.15 4.14 5.61
C PRO A 125 -10.43 2.71 6.05
N ARG A 126 -10.17 2.42 7.33
CA ARG A 126 -10.65 1.19 7.98
C ARG A 126 -12.09 0.97 7.55
N SER A 127 -12.37 -0.17 6.90
CA SER A 127 -13.74 -0.46 6.43
C SER A 127 -14.73 -0.32 7.61
N PRO A 128 -15.96 0.18 7.38
CA PRO A 128 -16.98 0.16 8.43
C PRO A 128 -17.18 -1.24 9.02
N ALA A 129 -17.00 -2.30 8.22
CA ALA A 129 -17.04 -3.68 8.70
C ALA A 129 -15.98 -3.96 9.78
N VAL A 130 -14.74 -3.52 9.56
CA VAL A 130 -13.63 -3.70 10.51
C VAL A 130 -13.79 -2.81 11.75
N SER A 131 -14.37 -1.62 11.61
CA SER A 131 -14.69 -0.74 12.75
C SER A 131 -15.78 -1.37 13.63
N ASN A 132 -16.85 -1.88 13.00
CA ASN A 132 -17.92 -2.59 13.71
C ASN A 132 -17.39 -3.87 14.40
N LEU A 133 -16.48 -4.59 13.76
CA LEU A 133 -15.82 -5.76 14.36
C LEU A 133 -14.96 -5.38 15.56
N GLN A 134 -14.23 -4.26 15.49
CA GLN A 134 -13.46 -3.75 16.62
C GLN A 134 -14.37 -3.46 17.82
N ASP A 135 -15.47 -2.73 17.61
CA ASP A 135 -16.44 -2.39 18.66
C ASP A 135 -17.11 -3.65 19.24
N ALA A 136 -17.46 -4.61 18.39
CA ALA A 136 -18.05 -5.87 18.81
C ALA A 136 -17.07 -6.69 19.66
N LEU A 137 -15.81 -6.82 19.24
CA LEU A 137 -14.76 -7.54 19.97
C LEU A 137 -14.36 -6.85 21.28
N ALA A 138 -14.50 -5.53 21.37
CA ALA A 138 -14.29 -4.77 22.61
C ALA A 138 -15.44 -4.96 23.62
N SER A 139 -16.65 -5.28 23.13
CA SER A 139 -17.87 -5.36 23.96
C SER A 139 -18.20 -6.77 24.46
N VAL A 140 -17.68 -7.80 23.80
CA VAL A 140 -17.96 -9.21 24.10
C VAL A 140 -17.01 -9.75 25.18
N GLU A 141 -17.48 -10.66 26.04
CA GLU A 141 -16.63 -11.29 27.05
C GLU A 141 -16.10 -12.64 26.56
N PRO A 142 -14.78 -12.92 26.70
CA PRO A 142 -13.74 -12.02 27.20
C PRO A 142 -13.34 -10.94 26.18
N ALA A 143 -13.18 -9.71 26.68
CA ALA A 143 -13.00 -8.51 25.86
C ALA A 143 -11.58 -8.35 25.31
N PHE A 144 -11.48 -7.71 24.15
CA PHE A 144 -10.22 -7.27 23.56
C PHE A 144 -9.95 -5.80 23.87
N THR A 145 -8.72 -5.50 24.29
CA THR A 145 -8.23 -4.12 24.38
C THR A 145 -7.46 -3.80 23.11
N PHE A 146 -7.82 -2.70 22.46
CA PHE A 146 -7.24 -2.31 21.18
C PHE A 146 -6.24 -1.16 21.32
N ALA A 147 -5.15 -1.25 20.57
CA ALA A 147 -4.15 -0.21 20.43
C ALA A 147 -3.77 -0.02 18.93
N PRO A 148 -3.31 1.18 18.54
CA PRO A 148 -2.76 1.39 17.20
C PRO A 148 -1.61 0.40 16.91
N GLY A 149 -1.64 -0.24 15.76
CA GLY A 149 -0.59 -1.13 15.24
C GLY A 149 0.36 -0.43 14.27
N PRO A 150 1.34 -1.15 13.70
CA PRO A 150 2.18 -0.64 12.63
C PRO A 150 1.38 -0.36 11.35
N GLY A 151 1.61 0.79 10.72
CA GLY A 151 0.87 1.20 9.53
C GLY A 151 -0.58 1.61 9.86
N VAL A 152 -1.55 1.05 9.16
CA VAL A 152 -2.99 1.33 9.36
C VAL A 152 -3.72 0.26 10.19
N SER A 153 -2.99 -0.70 10.76
CA SER A 153 -3.59 -1.78 11.53
C SER A 153 -3.98 -1.37 12.96
N VAL A 154 -4.92 -2.10 13.53
CA VAL A 154 -5.25 -2.04 14.96
C VAL A 154 -4.98 -3.41 15.56
N LEU A 155 -4.28 -3.42 16.69
CA LEU A 155 -3.97 -4.63 17.42
C LEU A 155 -4.87 -4.73 18.65
N GLY A 156 -5.72 -5.75 18.68
CA GLY A 156 -6.47 -6.19 19.85
C GLY A 156 -5.69 -7.25 20.62
N ARG A 157 -5.70 -7.17 21.95
CA ARG A 157 -5.20 -8.25 22.82
C ARG A 157 -6.28 -8.63 23.82
N SER A 158 -6.45 -9.93 24.02
CA SER A 158 -7.30 -10.42 25.10
C SER A 158 -6.65 -10.14 26.45
N VAL A 159 -7.49 -9.91 27.46
CA VAL A 159 -7.05 -9.61 28.83
C VAL A 159 -6.20 -10.73 29.46
N ASP A 160 -6.43 -11.97 29.05
CA ASP A 160 -5.73 -13.17 29.52
C ASP A 160 -4.48 -13.50 28.68
N GLY A 161 -4.20 -12.75 27.61
CA GLY A 161 -3.07 -12.97 26.71
C GLY A 161 -3.19 -14.23 25.83
N LEU A 162 -4.34 -14.91 25.82
CA LEU A 162 -4.57 -16.13 25.06
C LEU A 162 -4.97 -15.90 23.60
N ALA A 163 -5.24 -14.65 23.21
CA ALA A 163 -5.59 -14.27 21.85
C ALA A 163 -5.13 -12.84 21.52
N ALA A 164 -4.71 -12.64 20.28
CA ALA A 164 -4.50 -11.32 19.69
C ALA A 164 -5.27 -11.22 18.37
N VAL A 165 -5.73 -10.02 18.02
CA VAL A 165 -6.41 -9.74 16.76
C VAL A 165 -5.69 -8.61 16.05
N GLU A 166 -5.40 -8.77 14.78
CA GLU A 166 -4.94 -7.71 13.90
C GLU A 166 -6.03 -7.34 12.91
N LEU A 167 -6.39 -6.06 12.88
CA LEU A 167 -7.42 -5.50 12.01
C LEU A 167 -6.76 -4.54 11.02
N ALA A 168 -6.76 -4.88 9.72
CA ALA A 168 -6.09 -4.09 8.68
C ALA A 168 -6.90 -4.08 7.37
N GLY A 169 -7.31 -2.90 6.91
CA GLY A 169 -8.07 -2.74 5.67
C GLY A 169 -9.43 -3.46 5.72
N ASP A 170 -9.55 -4.51 4.92
CA ASP A 170 -10.68 -5.44 4.78
C ASP A 170 -10.38 -6.82 5.41
N ARG A 171 -9.31 -6.93 6.20
CA ARG A 171 -8.87 -8.19 6.81
C ARG A 171 -8.86 -8.10 8.31
N ALA A 172 -9.31 -9.18 8.93
CA ALA A 172 -9.17 -9.43 10.35
C ALA A 172 -8.42 -10.74 10.54
N THR A 173 -7.37 -10.74 11.35
CA THR A 173 -6.58 -11.93 11.67
C THR A 173 -6.58 -12.17 13.16
N LEU A 174 -7.10 -13.30 13.61
CA LEU A 174 -6.94 -13.78 14.97
C LEU A 174 -5.67 -14.62 15.08
N VAL A 175 -4.83 -14.35 16.07
CA VAL A 175 -3.62 -15.09 16.40
C VAL A 175 -3.79 -15.75 17.76
N LEU A 176 -3.63 -17.06 17.80
CA LEU A 176 -3.70 -17.88 19.01
C LEU A 176 -2.30 -18.46 19.29
N PRO A 177 -1.64 -18.09 20.40
CA PRO A 177 -0.34 -18.65 20.76
C PRO A 177 -0.47 -20.13 21.13
N ARG A 178 0.52 -20.94 20.75
CA ARG A 178 0.65 -22.34 21.15
C ARG A 178 1.58 -22.39 22.35
N GLY A 179 1.11 -22.94 23.46
CA GLY A 179 1.92 -23.06 24.68
C GLY A 179 2.99 -24.14 24.56
N GLU A 180 4.02 -24.06 25.41
CA GLU A 180 5.11 -25.05 25.45
C GLU A 180 4.66 -26.48 25.82
N GLN A 181 3.45 -26.65 26.37
CA GLN A 181 2.92 -27.95 26.83
C GLN A 181 2.21 -28.79 25.75
N GLY A 182 2.24 -28.37 24.49
CA GLY A 182 1.82 -29.20 23.35
C GLY A 182 0.96 -28.47 22.32
N ASN A 183 0.83 -29.07 21.14
CA ASN A 183 0.18 -28.53 19.94
C ASN A 183 -1.34 -28.22 20.07
N SER A 184 -1.94 -28.45 21.25
CA SER A 184 -3.39 -28.37 21.50
C SER A 184 -3.83 -26.99 21.98
N LEU A 185 -4.94 -26.49 21.42
CA LEU A 185 -5.58 -25.26 21.89
C LEU A 185 -6.33 -25.51 23.21
N THR A 186 -6.31 -24.52 24.09
CA THR A 186 -7.16 -24.53 25.29
C THR A 186 -8.62 -24.26 24.93
N MET A 187 -9.56 -24.61 25.83
CA MET A 187 -10.98 -24.30 25.62
C MET A 187 -11.23 -22.80 25.47
N ALA A 188 -10.50 -21.96 26.22
CA ALA A 188 -10.59 -20.51 26.09
C ALA A 188 -10.18 -20.03 24.69
N GLN A 189 -9.10 -20.59 24.12
CA GLN A 189 -8.67 -20.27 22.76
C GLN A 189 -9.67 -20.72 21.69
N VAL A 190 -10.37 -21.83 21.91
CA VAL A 190 -11.47 -22.26 21.03
C VAL A 190 -12.66 -21.29 21.13
N VAL A 191 -12.97 -20.78 22.32
CA VAL A 191 -14.01 -19.73 22.51
C VAL A 191 -13.63 -18.46 21.75
N TYR A 192 -12.39 -18.00 21.86
CA TYR A 192 -11.88 -16.85 21.09
C TYR A 192 -12.04 -17.05 19.59
N ALA A 193 -11.64 -18.21 19.06
CA ALA A 193 -11.80 -18.52 17.65
C ALA A 193 -13.26 -18.48 17.19
N ASN A 194 -14.16 -19.11 17.95
CA ASN A 194 -15.58 -19.16 17.63
C ASN A 194 -16.22 -17.76 17.64
N GLN A 195 -15.93 -16.97 18.66
CA GLN A 195 -16.43 -15.62 18.81
C GLN A 195 -15.92 -14.70 17.70
N PHE A 196 -14.63 -14.78 17.40
CA PHE A 196 -14.02 -14.02 16.32
C PHE A 196 -14.67 -14.31 14.97
N VAL A 197 -14.80 -15.59 14.61
CA VAL A 197 -15.42 -15.99 13.34
C VAL A 197 -16.90 -15.62 13.29
N ALA A 198 -17.64 -15.76 14.41
CA ALA A 198 -19.05 -15.37 14.46
C ALA A 198 -19.28 -13.88 14.21
N LEU A 199 -18.34 -13.03 14.63
CA LEU A 199 -18.42 -11.58 14.44
C LEU A 199 -17.83 -11.14 13.09
N ALA A 200 -16.73 -11.74 12.64
CA ALA A 200 -16.02 -11.35 11.42
C ALA A 200 -16.65 -11.96 10.15
N ALA A 201 -17.32 -13.10 10.28
CA ALA A 201 -17.99 -13.81 9.19
C ALA A 201 -19.32 -14.40 9.69
N PRO A 202 -20.36 -13.57 9.89
CA PRO A 202 -21.64 -14.00 10.48
C PRO A 202 -22.43 -15.01 9.63
N ASN A 203 -21.99 -15.26 8.40
CA ASN A 203 -22.63 -16.21 7.50
C ASN A 203 -22.40 -17.66 7.98
N VAL A 204 -23.48 -18.41 8.19
CA VAL A 204 -23.51 -19.77 8.80
C VAL A 204 -22.53 -20.77 8.14
N ALA A 205 -22.21 -20.59 6.86
CA ALA A 205 -21.24 -21.43 6.15
C ALA A 205 -19.80 -21.36 6.71
N ALA A 206 -19.45 -20.30 7.45
CA ALA A 206 -18.14 -20.13 8.10
C ALA A 206 -18.01 -20.88 9.44
N GLN A 207 -19.11 -21.08 10.15
CA GLN A 207 -19.11 -21.59 11.53
C GLN A 207 -19.10 -23.12 11.59
N ALA A 208 -19.74 -23.79 10.62
CA ALA A 208 -19.98 -25.23 10.64
C ALA A 208 -18.69 -26.09 10.60
N TRP A 209 -17.59 -25.55 10.05
CA TRP A 209 -16.32 -26.27 9.90
C TRP A 209 -15.21 -25.74 10.82
N LEU A 210 -15.44 -24.67 11.58
CA LEU A 210 -14.41 -24.04 12.41
C LEU A 210 -13.79 -25.02 13.41
N LEU A 211 -14.61 -25.80 14.10
CA LEU A 211 -14.12 -26.78 15.08
C LEU A 211 -13.28 -27.88 14.42
N ASP A 212 -13.68 -28.34 13.24
CA ASP A 212 -12.95 -29.35 12.49
C ASP A 212 -11.66 -28.79 11.89
N GLY A 213 -11.68 -27.53 11.43
CA GLY A 213 -10.50 -26.79 10.98
C GLY A 213 -9.49 -26.57 12.10
N LEU A 214 -9.94 -26.13 13.28
CA LEU A 214 -9.08 -25.98 14.46
C LEU A 214 -8.51 -27.31 14.93
N ARG A 215 -9.30 -28.39 14.89
CA ARG A 215 -8.85 -29.73 15.25
C ARG A 215 -7.82 -30.26 14.24
N ALA A 216 -8.10 -30.12 12.94
CA ALA A 216 -7.15 -30.50 11.89
C ALA A 216 -5.84 -29.72 12.04
N ALA A 217 -5.93 -28.41 12.31
CA ALA A 217 -4.79 -27.55 12.53
C ALA A 217 -3.94 -27.93 13.76
N GLN A 218 -4.61 -28.34 14.84
CA GLN A 218 -3.93 -28.85 16.04
C GLN A 218 -3.16 -30.14 15.77
N ASN A 219 -3.75 -31.03 14.97
CA ASN A 219 -3.21 -32.36 14.68
C ASN A 219 -2.29 -32.41 13.45
N SER A 220 -1.94 -31.25 12.87
CA SER A 220 -1.20 -31.16 11.60
C SER A 220 -1.84 -31.97 10.47
N GLN A 221 -3.16 -32.13 10.51
CA GLN A 221 -3.92 -32.83 9.49
C GLN A 221 -4.24 -31.86 8.33
N PRO A 222 -4.44 -32.37 7.11
CA PRO A 222 -4.91 -31.57 5.99
C PRO A 222 -6.19 -30.83 6.37
N LEU A 223 -6.16 -29.50 6.24
CA LEU A 223 -7.34 -28.67 6.49
C LEU A 223 -8.45 -29.06 5.51
N PRO A 224 -9.68 -29.32 5.98
CA PRO A 224 -10.83 -29.36 5.10
C PRO A 224 -11.07 -27.93 4.63
N ILE A 225 -10.51 -27.54 3.48
CA ILE A 225 -10.72 -26.21 2.91
C ILE A 225 -12.04 -26.23 2.14
N PRO A 226 -13.12 -25.56 2.60
CA PRO A 226 -14.27 -25.32 1.74
C PRO A 226 -13.86 -24.32 0.65
N ALA A 227 -13.90 -24.77 -0.61
CA ALA A 227 -13.62 -23.92 -1.76
C ALA A 227 -14.55 -22.69 -1.75
N GLY A 228 -13.97 -21.49 -1.86
CA GLY A 228 -14.73 -20.23 -1.97
C GLY A 228 -15.16 -19.58 -0.66
N THR A 229 -14.55 -19.92 0.49
CA THR A 229 -14.80 -19.20 1.76
C THR A 229 -13.77 -18.08 1.99
N PRO A 230 -14.16 -16.94 2.62
CA PRO A 230 -13.25 -15.83 2.90
C PRO A 230 -12.33 -16.08 4.11
N ILE A 231 -12.25 -17.31 4.60
CA ILE A 231 -11.53 -17.67 5.83
C ILE A 231 -10.35 -18.57 5.51
N THR A 232 -9.16 -18.18 5.96
CA THR A 232 -7.92 -18.94 5.81
C THR A 232 -7.34 -19.28 7.19
N PHE A 233 -6.77 -20.49 7.30
CA PHE A 233 -6.05 -20.95 8.48
C PHE A 233 -4.57 -21.06 8.14
N SER A 234 -3.72 -20.48 8.98
CA SER A 234 -2.27 -20.67 8.93
C SER A 234 -1.79 -21.27 10.24
N ILE A 235 -0.85 -22.19 10.15
CA ILE A 235 -0.31 -22.92 11.29
C ILE A 235 1.18 -22.69 11.29
N GLU A 236 1.65 -21.98 12.30
CA GLU A 236 3.07 -21.80 12.58
C GLU A 236 3.47 -22.68 13.77
N PRO A 237 4.78 -22.89 14.01
CA PRO A 237 5.25 -23.68 15.14
C PRO A 237 4.71 -23.15 16.48
N GLU A 238 4.63 -21.83 16.63
CA GLU A 238 4.27 -21.15 17.87
C GLU A 238 2.88 -20.53 17.86
N THR A 239 2.19 -20.46 16.71
CA THR A 239 0.89 -19.80 16.61
C THR A 239 -0.06 -20.52 15.65
N ILE A 240 -1.36 -20.34 15.86
CA ILE A 240 -2.39 -20.63 14.88
C ILE A 240 -3.05 -19.30 14.52
N SER A 241 -3.13 -19.00 13.23
CA SER A 241 -3.74 -17.77 12.72
C SER A 241 -5.00 -18.09 11.91
N ILE A 242 -6.07 -17.32 12.16
CA ILE A 242 -7.34 -17.37 11.42
C ILE A 242 -7.53 -16.01 10.77
N THR A 243 -7.42 -15.95 9.45
CA THR A 243 -7.62 -14.72 8.68
C THR A 243 -8.98 -14.75 8.00
N VAL A 244 -9.76 -13.69 8.18
CA VAL A 244 -11.05 -13.48 7.55
C VAL A 244 -10.95 -12.23 6.68
N VAL A 245 -11.32 -12.35 5.42
CA VAL A 245 -11.63 -11.18 4.58
C VAL A 245 -13.04 -10.74 4.95
N THR A 246 -13.16 -9.58 5.58
CA THR A 246 -14.45 -9.03 6.02
C THR A 246 -15.30 -8.51 4.85
N ASP A 247 -14.70 -8.47 3.64
CA ASP A 247 -15.21 -8.01 2.32
C ASP A 247 -15.83 -6.58 2.32
N PRO A 248 -15.92 -5.88 1.17
CA PRO A 248 -16.15 -4.44 1.06
C PRO A 248 -17.61 -3.99 1.19
#